data_AF-A0A3C0FKF8-F1
#
_entry.id   AF-A0A3C0FKF8-F1
#
_cell.length_a   1.000
_cell.length_b   1.000
_cell.length_c   1.000
_cell.angle_alpha   90.00
_cell.angle_beta   90.00
_cell.angle_gamma   90.00
#
_symmetry.space_group_name_H-M   'P 1'
#
loop_
_entity.id
_entity.type
_entity.pdbx_description
1 polymer ?
#
loop_
_entity_poly.entity_id
_entity_poly.type
_entity_poly.pdbx_seq_one_letter_code
_entity_poly.pdbx_strand_id
1 'polypeptide(L)'
;IRERTRELILEKSVSVWLRADLDLLMHRTSGRTHRPLLNNGDPKQVLAELIDTRYPVYAGADIIFDCDESSKEATRDAVLELLAKSFDDDGQLIKTGT
;
A
#
# COMPACT_ATOMS: atom_id res chain seq x y z
N ILE A 1 9.14 -5.48 8.04
CA ILE A 1 8.65 -6.86 7.80
C ILE A 1 9.87 -7.76 7.86
N ARG A 2 9.81 -8.94 8.50
CA ARG A 2 10.95 -9.87 8.48
C ARG A 2 11.22 -10.28 7.04
N GLU A 3 12.47 -10.28 6.61
CA GLU A 3 12.88 -10.56 5.23
C GLU A 3 12.28 -11.87 4.71
N ARG A 4 12.35 -12.94 5.52
CA ARG A 4 11.74 -14.23 5.17
C ARG A 4 10.24 -14.18 4.87
N THR A 5 9.49 -13.34 5.59
CA THR A 5 8.05 -13.16 5.33
C THR A 5 7.84 -12.42 4.01
N ARG A 6 8.69 -11.44 3.70
CA ARG A 6 8.62 -10.68 2.45
C ARG A 6 8.92 -11.56 1.24
N GLU A 7 9.96 -12.40 1.33
CA GLU A 7 10.28 -13.38 0.28
C GLU A 7 9.09 -14.28 -0.03
N LEU A 8 8.46 -14.86 1.00
CA LEU A 8 7.31 -15.75 0.82
C LEU A 8 6.11 -15.04 0.18
N ILE A 9 5.88 -13.77 0.51
CA ILE A 9 4.83 -12.97 -0.12
C ILE A 9 5.13 -12.79 -1.62
N LEU A 10 6.36 -12.43 -1.98
CA LEU A 10 6.76 -12.22 -3.37
C LEU A 10 6.78 -13.52 -4.19
N GLU A 11 7.04 -14.65 -3.56
CA GLU A 11 7.09 -15.95 -4.23
C GLU A 11 5.70 -16.56 -4.46
N LYS A 12 4.76 -16.33 -3.53
CA LYS A 12 3.49 -17.09 -3.47
C LYS A 12 2.23 -16.25 -3.60
N SER A 13 2.36 -14.94 -3.79
CA SER A 13 1.22 -14.05 -3.91
C SER A 13 1.54 -12.85 -4.80
N VAL A 14 0.50 -12.14 -5.22
CA VAL A 14 0.64 -10.83 -5.85
C VAL A 14 0.47 -9.77 -4.77
N SER A 15 1.52 -8.99 -4.58
CA SER A 15 1.54 -7.91 -3.60
C SER A 15 1.04 -6.60 -4.22
N VAL A 16 0.06 -5.97 -3.57
CA VAL A 16 -0.48 -4.68 -3.99
C VAL A 16 -0.16 -3.63 -2.93
N TRP A 17 0.51 -2.56 -3.32
CA TRP A 17 0.77 -1.41 -2.47
C TRP A 17 -0.22 -0.29 -2.76
N LEU A 18 -1.09 0.01 -1.78
CA LEU A 18 -1.94 1.20 -1.78
C LEU A 18 -1.12 2.41 -1.29
N ARG A 19 -0.49 3.12 -2.22
CA ARG A 19 0.36 4.29 -1.96
C ARG A 19 -0.52 5.53 -1.76
N ALA A 20 -0.26 6.30 -0.72
CA ALA A 20 -1.01 7.50 -0.37
C ALA A 20 -0.06 8.48 0.30
N ASP A 21 -0.09 9.75 -0.08
CA ASP A 21 0.76 10.77 0.53
C ASP A 21 0.43 11.02 2.02
N LEU A 22 1.31 11.81 2.67
CA LEU A 22 1.19 12.12 4.09
C LEU A 22 -0.13 12.82 4.41
N ASP A 23 -0.62 13.72 3.55
CA ASP A 23 -1.81 14.51 3.80
C ASP A 23 -3.08 13.64 3.71
N LEU A 24 -3.16 12.77 2.70
CA LEU A 24 -4.22 11.78 2.55
C LEU A 24 -4.23 10.76 3.70
N LEU A 25 -3.05 10.31 4.14
CA LEU A 25 -2.92 9.43 5.31
C LEU A 25 -3.40 10.13 6.58
N MET A 26 -3.01 11.39 6.81
CA MET A 26 -3.49 12.19 7.93
C MET A 26 -5.00 12.32 7.92
N HIS A 27 -5.60 12.67 6.78
CA HIS A 27 -7.05 12.79 6.63
C HIS A 27 -7.77 11.47 6.97
N ARG A 28 -7.29 10.32 6.44
CA ARG A 28 -7.94 9.01 6.64
C ARG A 28 -7.71 8.40 8.02
N THR A 29 -6.65 8.81 8.72
CA THR A 29 -6.29 8.28 10.05
C THR A 29 -6.75 9.16 11.21
N SER A 30 -7.05 10.43 10.97
CA SER A 30 -7.57 11.37 11.97
C SER A 30 -8.84 10.85 12.68
N GLY A 31 -8.96 11.15 13.98
CA GLY A 31 -10.14 10.82 14.79
C GLY A 31 -10.35 9.34 15.11
N ARG A 32 -9.42 8.44 14.74
CA ARG A 32 -9.54 7.00 15.02
C ARG A 32 -8.70 6.58 16.23
N THR A 33 -9.35 6.46 17.39
CA THR A 33 -8.73 6.06 18.67
C THR A 33 -8.14 4.64 18.69
N HIS A 34 -8.52 3.79 17.73
CA HIS A 34 -8.01 2.42 17.58
C HIS A 34 -6.63 2.32 16.89
N ARG A 35 -5.84 3.41 16.85
CA ARG A 35 -4.50 3.41 16.27
C ARG A 35 -3.43 3.65 17.35
N PRO A 36 -3.00 2.62 18.10
CA PRO A 36 -2.06 2.76 19.21
C PRO A 36 -0.77 3.50 18.85
N LEU A 37 -0.30 3.33 17.62
CA LEU A 37 0.91 3.98 17.11
C LEU A 37 0.74 5.50 16.89
N LEU A 38 -0.47 5.99 16.63
CA LEU A 38 -0.76 7.41 16.40
C LEU A 38 -1.35 8.11 17.63
N ASN A 39 -1.53 7.36 18.74
CA ASN A 39 -2.10 7.90 19.97
C ASN A 39 -1.05 8.59 20.85
N ASN A 40 0.25 8.37 20.59
CA ASN A 40 1.35 8.92 21.36
C ASN A 40 2.19 9.86 20.48
N GLY A 41 2.20 11.16 20.78
CA GLY A 41 2.98 12.17 20.05
C GLY A 41 2.20 12.86 18.92
N ASP A 42 2.92 13.58 18.05
CA ASP A 42 2.34 14.22 16.87
C ASP A 42 2.07 13.18 15.76
N PRO A 43 0.80 12.90 15.41
CA PRO A 43 0.46 11.91 14.38
C PRO A 43 1.12 12.19 13.03
N LYS A 44 1.33 13.47 12.68
CA LYS A 44 1.95 13.86 11.41
C LYS A 44 3.42 13.46 11.39
N GLN A 45 4.14 13.73 12.47
CA GLN A 45 5.54 13.33 12.61
C GLN A 45 5.68 11.81 12.60
N VAL A 46 4.86 11.09 13.37
CA VAL A 46 4.89 9.62 13.40
C VAL A 46 4.60 9.04 12.01
N LEU A 47 3.61 9.56 11.29
CA LEU A 47 3.33 9.10 9.93
C LEU A 47 4.48 9.39 8.96
N ALA A 48 5.12 10.56 9.05
CA ALA A 48 6.28 10.88 8.23
C ALA A 48 7.45 9.90 8.47
N GLU A 49 7.79 9.63 9.73
CA GLU A 49 8.84 8.66 10.09
C GLU A 49 8.51 7.24 9.61
N LEU A 50 7.23 6.85 9.71
CA LEU A 50 6.74 5.57 9.20
C LEU A 50 6.82 5.49 7.67
N ILE A 51 6.53 6.58 6.96
CA ILE A 51 6.68 6.68 5.50
C ILE A 51 8.13 6.43 5.13
N ASP A 52 9.06 7.21 5.67
CA ASP A 52 10.50 7.12 5.35
C ASP A 52 11.06 5.73 5.59
N THR A 53 10.64 5.09 6.68
CA THR A 53 11.12 3.75 7.06
C THR A 53 10.50 2.65 6.20
N ARG A 54 9.24 2.78 5.78
CA ARG A 54 8.47 1.67 5.19
C ARG A 54 8.26 1.76 3.69
N TYR A 55 8.26 2.95 3.10
CA TYR A 55 8.10 3.13 1.66
C TYR A 55 9.14 2.38 0.84
N PRO A 56 10.44 2.37 1.19
CA PRO A 56 11.42 1.57 0.45
C PRO A 56 11.08 0.07 0.43
N VAL A 57 10.45 -0.44 1.50
CA VAL A 57 10.01 -1.84 1.58
C VAL A 57 8.77 -2.09 0.72
N TYR A 58 7.79 -1.17 0.77
CA TYR A 58 6.54 -1.27 0.02
C TYR A 58 6.71 -1.00 -1.49
N ALA A 59 7.72 -0.22 -1.87
CA ALA A 59 8.06 0.07 -3.26
C ALA A 59 8.46 -1.17 -4.06
N GLY A 60 8.87 -2.25 -3.39
CA GLY A 60 9.12 -3.53 -4.05
C GLY A 60 7.89 -4.43 -4.18
N ALA A 61 6.68 -3.89 -4.11
CA ALA A 61 5.45 -4.62 -4.42
C ALA A 61 5.30 -4.85 -5.92
N ASP A 62 4.52 -5.87 -6.28
CA ASP A 62 4.27 -6.25 -7.68
C ASP A 62 3.41 -5.20 -8.40
N ILE A 63 2.43 -4.64 -7.69
CA ILE A 63 1.53 -3.61 -8.21
C ILE A 63 1.52 -2.42 -7.25
N ILE A 64 1.68 -1.22 -7.79
CA ILE A 64 1.56 0.04 -7.05
C ILE A 64 0.27 0.72 -7.50
N PHE A 65 -0.58 1.07 -6.53
CA PHE A 65 -1.81 1.80 -6.76
C PHE A 65 -1.78 3.11 -5.97
N ASP A 66 -1.84 4.23 -6.67
CA ASP A 66 -1.94 5.56 -6.06
C ASP A 66 -3.37 5.82 -5.60
N CYS A 67 -3.56 5.85 -4.29
CA CYS A 67 -4.80 6.25 -3.67
C CYS A 67 -5.01 7.75 -3.76
N ASP A 68 -6.26 8.12 -3.99
CA ASP A 68 -6.77 9.48 -3.95
C ASP A 68 -7.82 9.61 -2.82
N GLU A 69 -8.62 10.68 -2.85
CA GLU A 69 -9.71 10.93 -1.91
C GLU A 69 -10.96 10.07 -2.15
N SER A 70 -10.93 9.13 -3.10
CA SER A 70 -12.07 8.27 -3.41
C SER A 70 -12.51 7.43 -2.20
N SER A 71 -13.76 6.98 -2.25
CA SER A 71 -14.31 6.07 -1.24
C SER A 71 -13.55 4.74 -1.21
N LYS A 72 -13.74 3.98 -0.12
CA LYS A 72 -13.13 2.65 0.01
C LYS A 72 -13.62 1.69 -1.07
N GLU A 73 -14.89 1.81 -1.43
CA GLU A 73 -15.55 0.98 -2.44
C GLU A 73 -15.00 1.30 -3.83
N ALA A 74 -14.86 2.59 -4.15
CA ALA A 74 -14.26 3.03 -5.41
C ALA A 74 -12.79 2.61 -5.52
N THR A 75 -12.01 2.77 -4.44
CA THR A 75 -10.62 2.31 -4.37
C THR A 75 -10.53 0.78 -4.57
N ARG A 76 -11.41 0.01 -3.93
CA ARG A 76 -11.48 -1.44 -4.10
C ARG A 76 -11.72 -1.81 -5.57
N ASP A 77 -12.71 -1.20 -6.20
CA ASP A 77 -13.08 -1.54 -7.57
C ASP A 77 -11.96 -1.20 -8.55
N ALA A 78 -11.33 -0.04 -8.39
CA ALA A 78 -10.19 0.37 -9.18
C ALA A 78 -8.98 -0.56 -9.00
N VAL A 79 -8.71 -1.02 -7.77
CA VAL A 79 -7.63 -1.98 -7.49
C VAL A 79 -7.94 -3.35 -8.10
N LEU A 80 -9.18 -3.82 -8.05
CA LEU A 80 -9.59 -5.08 -8.69
C LEU A 80 -9.45 -5.01 -10.21
N GLU A 81 -9.84 -3.88 -10.81
CA GLU A 81 -9.68 -3.65 -12.24
C GLU A 81 -8.20 -3.62 -12.64
N LEU A 82 -7.35 -2.91 -11.89
CA LEU A 82 -5.91 -2.89 -12.12
C LEU A 82 -5.31 -4.29 -11.98
N LEU A 83 -5.69 -5.03 -10.93
CA LEU A 83 -5.23 -6.40 -10.69
C LEU A 83 -5.59 -7.30 -11.88
N ALA A 84 -6.83 -7.25 -12.37
CA ALA A 84 -7.27 -8.05 -13.52
C ALA A 84 -6.48 -7.73 -14.79
N LYS A 85 -6.13 -6.45 -15.02
CA LYS A 85 -5.33 -6.01 -16.18
C LYS A 85 -3.83 -6.32 -16.03
N SER A 86 -3.39 -6.72 -14.86
CA SER A 86 -1.97 -6.99 -14.58
C SER A 86 -1.56 -8.42 -14.91
N PHE A 87 -2.44 -9.25 -15.47
CA PHE A 87 -2.14 -10.63 -15.87
C PHE A 87 -2.27 -10.80 -17.39
N ASP A 88 -1.41 -11.65 -17.96
CA ASP A 88 -1.53 -12.10 -19.35
C ASP A 88 -2.51 -13.28 -19.48
N ASP A 89 -2.70 -13.75 -20.71
CA ASP A 89 -3.61 -14.85 -21.04
C ASP A 89 -3.18 -16.19 -20.38
N ASP A 90 -1.91 -16.33 -20.00
CA ASP A 90 -1.35 -17.48 -19.30
C ASP A 90 -1.46 -17.36 -17.76
N GLY A 91 -2.06 -16.25 -17.27
CA GLY A 91 -2.23 -15.97 -15.85
C GLY A 91 -0.93 -15.57 -15.14
N GLN A 92 0.10 -15.17 -15.88
CA GLN A 92 1.33 -14.62 -15.34
C GLN A 92 1.19 -13.12 -15.14
N LEU A 93 1.79 -12.60 -14.07
CA LEU A 93 1.81 -11.16 -13.84
C LEU A 93 2.65 -10.49 -14.93
N ILE A 94 2.03 -9.53 -15.63
CA ILE A 94 2.69 -8.63 -16.58
C ILE A 94 3.59 -7.71 -15.75
N LYS A 95 4.84 -8.13 -15.57
CA LYS A 95 5.86 -7.28 -14.95
C LYS A 95 6.14 -6.13 -15.90
N THR A 96 5.49 -5.00 -15.64
CA THR A 96 5.82 -3.76 -16.31
C THR A 96 7.18 -3.35 -15.75
N GLY A 97 8.24 -3.75 -16.46
CA GLY A 97 9.61 -3.46 -16.09
C GLY A 97 9.81 -1.96 -15.92
N THR A 98 10.52 -1.61 -14.85
CA THR A 98 11.11 -0.29 -14.55
C THR A 98 11.66 0.42 -15.79
#